data_AF-A0A5D4NWA4-F1
#
_entry.id   AF-A0A5D4NWA4-F1
#
_cell.length_a   1.000
_cell.length_b   1.000
_cell.length_c   1.000
_cell.angle_alpha   90.00
_cell.angle_beta   90.00
_cell.angle_gamma   90.00
#
_symmetry.space_group_name_H-M   'P 1'
#
loop_
_entity.id
_entity.type
_entity.pdbx_description
1 polymer ?
#
loop_
_entity_poly.entity_id
_entity_poly.type
_entity_poly.pdbx_seq_one_letter_code
_entity_poly.pdbx_strand_id
1 'polypeptide(L)'
;MKYKRTILAVLALFVLMTGFFSLYEGSALIDNTEQWKYTAVISQMMNEGEVLEKSEISQLDFFLYAIKFRPFFPASMIVFILLMIFVAVFPFIHRRTSLPIMGVYLLLFIVSLIVQPAEQGIASFLDALRYSSLLLCLSTFILVKSPTLFNRKVVNE
;
A
#
# COMPACT_ATOMS: atom_id res chain seq x y z
N MET A 1 -19.21 2.14 16.94
CA MET A 1 -19.70 2.12 15.52
C MET A 1 -19.46 3.44 14.77
N LYS A 2 -19.74 4.64 15.33
CA LYS A 2 -19.48 5.93 14.64
C LYS A 2 -17.99 6.20 14.40
N TYR A 3 -17.12 5.99 15.39
CA TYR A 3 -15.68 6.26 15.29
C TYR A 3 -14.96 5.43 14.21
N LYS A 4 -15.35 4.16 14.00
CA LYS A 4 -14.74 3.30 12.97
C LYS A 4 -14.93 3.89 11.57
N ARG A 5 -16.14 4.36 11.27
CA ARG A 5 -16.45 4.99 9.97
C ARG A 5 -15.66 6.27 9.78
N THR A 6 -15.55 7.09 10.82
CA THR A 6 -14.72 8.31 10.79
C THR A 6 -13.24 7.99 10.55
N ILE A 7 -12.68 6.98 11.25
CA ILE A 7 -11.29 6.55 11.06
C ILE A 7 -11.07 6.05 9.62
N LEU A 8 -11.98 5.21 9.11
CA LEU A 8 -11.89 4.72 7.72
C LEU A 8 -11.98 5.85 6.70
N ALA A 9 -12.86 6.84 6.92
CA ALA A 9 -12.97 8.01 6.04
C ALA A 9 -11.69 8.86 6.04
N VAL A 10 -11.09 9.07 7.21
CA VAL A 10 -9.81 9.78 7.34
C VAL A 10 -8.69 9.00 6.64
N LEU A 11 -8.58 7.69 6.86
CA LEU A 11 -7.59 6.86 6.17
C LEU A 11 -7.80 6.85 4.65
N ALA A 12 -9.05 6.81 4.18
CA ALA A 12 -9.37 6.91 2.76
C ALA A 12 -8.93 8.26 2.19
N LEU A 13 -9.15 9.36 2.90
CA LEU A 13 -8.65 10.68 2.49
C LEU A 13 -7.12 10.68 2.37
N PHE A 14 -6.40 10.11 3.33
CA PHE A 14 -4.94 9.99 3.27
C PHE A 14 -4.47 9.15 2.07
N VAL A 15 -5.15 8.03 1.77
CA VAL A 15 -4.86 7.23 0.57
C VAL A 15 -5.08 8.02 -0.70
N LEU A 16 -6.19 8.75 -0.82
CA LEU A 16 -6.48 9.56 -2.00
C LEU A 16 -5.46 10.69 -2.18
N MET A 17 -5.09 11.39 -1.10
CA MET A 17 -4.12 12.47 -1.16
C MET A 17 -2.72 11.96 -1.52
N THR A 18 -2.24 10.91 -0.84
CA THR A 18 -0.93 10.32 -1.15
C THR A 18 -0.89 9.68 -2.54
N GLY A 19 -1.98 9.08 -3.00
CA GLY A 19 -2.11 8.60 -4.37
C GLY A 19 -2.05 9.73 -5.39
N PHE A 20 -2.77 10.83 -5.16
CA PHE A 20 -2.74 12.00 -6.03
C PHE A 20 -1.34 12.62 -6.12
N PHE A 21 -0.66 12.82 -4.99
CA PHE A 21 0.71 13.33 -4.99
C PHE A 21 1.71 12.36 -5.64
N SER A 22 1.51 11.05 -5.46
CA SER A 22 2.32 10.04 -6.15
C SER A 22 2.19 10.15 -7.67
N LEU A 23 0.97 10.31 -8.19
CA LEU A 23 0.73 10.52 -9.62
C LEU A 23 1.31 11.85 -10.11
N TYR A 24 1.21 12.92 -9.30
CA TYR A 24 1.78 14.22 -9.62
C TYR A 24 3.31 14.14 -9.73
N GLU A 25 4.01 13.60 -8.73
CA GLU A 25 5.47 13.45 -8.79
C GLU A 25 5.89 12.46 -9.88
N GLY A 26 5.09 11.42 -10.09
CA GLY A 26 5.27 10.43 -11.14
C GLY A 26 5.15 10.98 -12.56
N SER A 27 4.35 12.03 -12.76
CA SER A 27 4.13 12.66 -14.07
C SER A 27 5.40 13.24 -14.69
N ALA A 28 6.45 13.46 -13.88
CA ALA A 28 7.79 13.81 -14.38
C ALA A 28 8.36 12.78 -15.37
N LEU A 29 7.82 11.55 -15.42
CA LEU A 29 8.11 10.57 -16.47
C LEU A 29 7.90 11.14 -17.87
N ILE A 30 6.90 12.00 -18.07
CA ILE A 30 6.58 12.62 -19.36
C ILE A 30 7.78 13.41 -19.92
N ASP A 31 8.57 14.02 -19.05
CA ASP A 31 9.71 14.86 -19.44
C ASP A 31 11.04 14.08 -19.47
N ASN A 32 11.04 12.84 -18.97
CA ASN A 32 12.21 11.97 -18.93
C ASN A 32 12.06 10.81 -19.93
N THR A 33 12.19 11.13 -21.21
CA THR A 33 12.00 10.19 -22.33
C THR A 33 12.93 8.97 -22.26
N GLU A 34 14.14 9.13 -21.75
CA GLU A 34 15.11 8.04 -21.57
C GLU A 34 14.59 6.94 -20.63
N GLN A 35 13.72 7.28 -19.69
CA GLN A 35 13.15 6.33 -18.73
C GLN A 35 11.93 5.58 -19.27
N TRP A 36 11.38 5.96 -20.42
CA TRP A 36 10.17 5.33 -20.95
C TRP A 36 10.39 3.85 -21.22
N LYS A 37 11.55 3.49 -21.77
CA LYS A 37 11.92 2.09 -22.01
C LYS A 37 11.89 1.22 -20.75
N TYR A 38 12.23 1.80 -19.59
CA TYR A 38 12.39 1.07 -18.34
C TYR A 38 11.20 1.18 -17.39
N THR A 39 10.41 2.25 -17.50
CA THR A 39 9.41 2.62 -16.49
C THR A 39 8.00 2.70 -17.06
N ALA A 40 7.83 2.92 -18.36
CA ALA A 40 6.52 2.91 -19.02
C ALA A 40 6.03 1.47 -19.33
N VAL A 41 6.23 0.54 -18.40
CA VAL A 41 6.01 -0.90 -18.61
C VAL A 41 4.53 -1.21 -18.87
N ILE A 42 3.61 -0.51 -18.19
CA ILE A 42 2.17 -0.73 -18.33
C ILE A 42 1.72 -0.21 -19.69
N SER A 43 2.20 0.96 -20.09
CA SER A 43 1.92 1.53 -21.43
C SER A 43 2.45 0.62 -22.53
N GLN A 44 3.68 0.12 -22.41
CA GLN A 44 4.24 -0.81 -23.39
C GLN A 44 3.42 -2.10 -23.50
N MET A 45 2.91 -2.60 -22.37
CA MET A 45 2.03 -3.76 -22.35
C MET A 45 0.66 -3.48 -22.99
N MET A 46 0.12 -2.27 -22.83
CA MET A 46 -1.17 -1.87 -23.40
C MET A 46 -1.10 -1.54 -24.90
N ASN A 47 0.02 -0.99 -25.35
CA ASN A 47 0.21 -0.51 -26.72
C ASN A 47 1.00 -1.52 -27.59
N GLU A 48 1.25 -2.73 -27.07
CA GLU A 48 1.94 -3.84 -27.77
C GLU A 48 3.34 -3.46 -28.31
N GLY A 49 4.06 -2.54 -27.66
CA GLY A 49 5.32 -2.04 -28.20
C GLY A 49 5.97 -0.91 -27.41
N GLU A 50 7.01 -0.31 -28.00
CA GLU A 50 7.68 0.85 -27.43
C GLU A 50 6.74 2.07 -27.40
N VAL A 51 6.84 2.86 -26.34
CA VAL A 51 6.11 4.12 -26.22
C VAL A 51 6.84 5.19 -27.02
N LEU A 52 6.17 5.78 -28.00
CA LEU A 52 6.74 6.78 -28.92
C LEU A 52 6.23 8.19 -28.60
N GLU A 53 5.05 8.31 -27.99
CA GLU A 53 4.44 9.59 -27.66
C GLU A 53 4.09 9.75 -26.18
N LYS A 54 4.09 11.00 -25.71
CA LYS A 54 3.67 11.35 -24.33
C LYS A 54 2.22 10.94 -24.04
N SER A 55 1.36 10.99 -25.06
CA SER A 55 -0.07 10.65 -25.02
C SER A 55 -0.33 9.17 -24.72
N GLU A 56 0.63 8.32 -25.02
CA GLU A 56 0.56 6.87 -24.84
C GLU A 56 0.89 6.42 -23.41
N ILE A 57 1.41 7.33 -22.57
CA ILE A 57 1.83 7.01 -21.20
C ILE A 57 0.62 6.96 -20.26
N SER A 58 0.39 5.77 -19.72
CA SER A 58 -0.59 5.48 -18.68
C SER A 58 -0.20 6.15 -17.36
N GLN A 59 -1.21 6.64 -16.64
CA GLN A 59 -1.05 7.18 -15.29
C GLN A 59 -0.49 6.17 -14.29
N LEU A 60 -0.66 4.86 -14.55
CA LEU A 60 -0.06 3.83 -13.70
C LEU A 60 1.47 3.78 -13.82
N ASP A 61 2.03 4.17 -14.96
CA ASP A 61 3.49 4.26 -15.11
C ASP A 61 4.07 5.46 -14.34
N PHE A 62 3.27 6.51 -14.10
CA PHE A 62 3.65 7.58 -13.17
C PHE A 62 3.85 7.03 -11.77
N PHE A 63 3.01 6.11 -11.34
CA PHE A 63 3.17 5.46 -10.04
C PHE A 63 4.46 4.64 -9.94
N LEU A 64 4.81 3.90 -11.01
CA LEU A 64 6.07 3.14 -11.09
C LEU A 64 7.28 4.07 -11.07
N TYR A 65 7.22 5.19 -11.79
CA TYR A 65 8.26 6.20 -11.78
C TYR A 65 8.43 6.84 -10.39
N ALA A 66 7.32 7.16 -9.73
CA ALA A 66 7.34 7.70 -8.38
C ALA A 66 7.97 6.70 -7.39
N ILE A 67 7.62 5.40 -7.44
CA ILE A 67 8.28 4.38 -6.60
C ILE A 67 9.81 4.39 -6.82
N LYS A 68 10.26 4.51 -8.07
CA LYS A 68 11.68 4.44 -8.41
C LYS A 68 12.47 5.68 -7.94
N PHE A 69 11.94 6.88 -8.15
CA PHE A 69 12.70 8.13 -7.98
C PHE A 69 12.20 9.07 -6.86
N ARG A 70 10.95 8.90 -6.43
CA ARG A 70 10.24 9.75 -5.46
C ARG A 70 9.30 8.92 -4.56
N PRO A 71 9.84 7.97 -3.77
CA PRO A 71 9.04 6.91 -3.16
C PRO A 71 8.15 7.35 -2.00
N PHE A 72 8.30 8.59 -1.50
CA PHE A 72 7.68 9.03 -0.26
C PHE A 72 6.15 8.90 -0.27
N PHE A 73 5.50 9.40 -1.32
CA PHE A 73 4.05 9.31 -1.46
C PHE A 73 3.56 7.88 -1.77
N PRO A 74 4.15 7.12 -2.72
CA PRO A 74 3.84 5.70 -2.89
C PRO A 74 3.97 4.87 -1.60
N ALA A 75 5.06 5.07 -0.84
CA ALA A 75 5.33 4.37 0.41
C ALA A 75 4.32 4.73 1.51
N SER A 76 3.97 6.02 1.62
CA SER A 76 2.94 6.46 2.56
C SER A 76 1.57 5.88 2.18
N MET A 77 1.24 5.87 0.89
CA MET A 77 -0.02 5.34 0.38
C MET A 77 -0.20 3.87 0.74
N ILE A 78 0.82 3.02 0.53
CA ILE A 78 0.72 1.59 0.87
C ILE A 78 0.53 1.37 2.36
N VAL A 79 1.20 2.16 3.22
CA VAL A 79 1.00 2.10 4.67
C VAL A 79 -0.45 2.42 5.05
N PHE A 80 -1.03 3.47 4.48
CA PHE A 80 -2.43 3.83 4.75
C PHE A 80 -3.44 2.82 4.21
N ILE A 81 -3.19 2.21 3.05
CA ILE A 81 -4.01 1.12 2.51
C ILE A 81 -4.01 -0.07 3.47
N LEU A 82 -2.83 -0.50 3.93
CA LEU A 82 -2.72 -1.64 4.85
C LEU A 82 -3.40 -1.34 6.20
N LEU A 83 -3.22 -0.13 6.73
CA LEU A 83 -3.93 0.32 7.93
C LEU A 83 -5.45 0.35 7.74
N MET A 84 -5.93 0.78 6.57
CA MET A 84 -7.36 0.81 6.27
C MET A 84 -7.96 -0.59 6.24
N ILE A 85 -7.28 -1.56 5.61
CA ILE A 85 -7.67 -2.98 5.60
C ILE A 85 -7.71 -3.52 7.04
N PHE A 86 -6.69 -3.20 7.84
CA PHE A 86 -6.64 -3.60 9.25
C PHE A 86 -7.85 -3.08 10.04
N VAL A 87 -8.13 -1.78 9.98
CA VAL A 87 -9.27 -1.17 10.70
C VAL A 87 -10.62 -1.64 10.14
N ALA A 88 -10.72 -1.88 8.82
CA ALA A 88 -11.94 -2.40 8.21
C ALA A 88 -12.34 -3.74 8.82
N VAL A 89 -11.37 -4.55 9.24
CA VAL A 89 -11.56 -5.91 9.73
C VAL A 89 -11.61 -5.95 11.26
N PHE A 90 -10.77 -5.18 11.94
CA PHE A 90 -10.68 -5.12 13.40
C PHE A 90 -11.48 -3.94 13.94
N PRO A 91 -12.76 -4.18 14.30
CA PRO A 91 -13.10 -4.31 15.72
C PRO A 91 -14.19 -5.36 16.06
N PHE A 92 -14.56 -6.28 15.15
CA PHE A 92 -15.86 -7.00 15.31
C PHE A 92 -15.99 -8.45 14.85
N ILE A 93 -14.95 -9.14 14.40
CA ILE A 93 -15.21 -10.23 13.46
C ILE A 93 -14.40 -11.51 13.78
N HIS A 94 -15.12 -12.64 13.71
CA HIS A 94 -14.75 -14.00 14.10
C HIS A 94 -13.32 -14.38 13.71
N ARG A 95 -12.69 -15.25 14.51
CA ARG A 95 -11.39 -15.88 14.24
C ARG A 95 -11.23 -16.39 12.79
N ARG A 96 -12.33 -16.74 12.12
CA ARG A 96 -12.36 -17.24 10.74
C ARG A 96 -11.94 -16.23 9.66
N THR A 97 -12.12 -14.93 9.88
CA THR A 97 -11.81 -13.88 8.89
C THR A 97 -10.56 -13.07 9.27
N SER A 98 -10.19 -13.02 10.54
CA SER A 98 -8.92 -12.41 10.97
C SER A 98 -7.70 -13.23 10.53
N LEU A 99 -7.82 -14.56 10.47
CA LEU A 99 -6.77 -15.47 10.04
C LEU A 99 -6.34 -15.29 8.57
N PRO A 100 -7.24 -15.24 7.57
CA PRO A 100 -6.81 -15.01 6.19
C PRO A 100 -6.14 -13.66 6.01
N ILE A 101 -6.56 -12.63 6.76
CA ILE A 101 -5.95 -11.29 6.67
C ILE A 101 -4.56 -11.26 7.30
N MET A 102 -4.36 -11.96 8.42
CA MET A 102 -3.02 -12.21 8.95
C MET A 102 -2.14 -12.94 7.90
N GLY A 103 -2.72 -13.91 7.18
CA GLY A 103 -2.06 -14.58 6.07
C GLY A 103 -1.66 -13.64 4.92
N VAL A 104 -2.52 -12.67 4.57
CA VAL A 104 -2.19 -11.63 3.58
C VAL A 104 -1.02 -10.77 4.03
N TYR A 105 -1.02 -10.27 5.28
CA TYR A 105 0.11 -9.50 5.79
C TYR A 105 1.42 -10.31 5.84
N LEU A 106 1.34 -11.59 6.22
CA LEU A 106 2.50 -12.49 6.21
C LEU A 106 3.01 -12.70 4.78
N LEU A 107 2.12 -12.90 3.82
CA LEU A 107 2.49 -13.03 2.40
C LEU A 107 3.17 -11.77 1.89
N LEU A 108 2.62 -10.59 2.16
CA LEU A 108 3.21 -9.31 1.77
C LEU A 108 4.61 -9.12 2.41
N PHE A 109 4.77 -9.49 3.67
CA PHE A 109 6.06 -9.49 4.34
C PHE A 109 7.06 -10.42 3.65
N ILE A 110 6.69 -11.66 3.35
CA ILE A 110 7.57 -12.62 2.65
C ILE A 110 7.94 -12.11 1.25
N VAL A 111 6.98 -11.62 0.48
CA VAL A 111 7.23 -11.04 -0.84
C VAL A 111 8.23 -9.88 -0.75
N SER A 112 8.09 -9.01 0.26
CA SER A 112 9.01 -7.89 0.47
C SER A 112 10.45 -8.28 0.84
N LEU A 113 10.69 -9.54 1.24
CA LEU A 113 12.03 -10.08 1.51
C LEU A 113 12.67 -10.68 0.25
N ILE A 114 11.85 -11.16 -0.69
CA ILE A 114 12.33 -11.81 -1.92
C ILE A 114 12.74 -10.77 -2.96
N VAL A 115 12.02 -9.65 -3.04
CA VAL A 115 12.31 -8.60 -4.01
C VAL A 115 13.60 -7.86 -3.64
N GLN A 116 14.63 -7.98 -4.48
CA GLN A 116 15.86 -7.21 -4.35
C GLN A 116 15.67 -5.82 -4.97
N PRO A 117 15.92 -4.73 -4.22
CA PRO A 117 15.76 -3.39 -4.76
C PRO A 117 16.90 -3.07 -5.73
N ALA A 118 16.57 -2.76 -6.99
CA ALA A 118 17.53 -2.27 -7.97
C ALA A 118 17.93 -0.80 -7.73
N GLU A 119 17.05 -0.04 -7.08
CA GLU A 119 17.16 1.41 -6.91
C GLU A 119 16.77 1.81 -5.48
N GLN A 120 17.32 2.94 -5.00
CA GLN A 120 17.07 3.41 -3.63
C GLN A 120 15.58 3.70 -3.36
N GLY A 121 14.83 4.18 -4.35
CA GLY A 121 13.40 4.44 -4.20
C GLY A 121 12.61 3.15 -3.95
N ILE A 122 12.92 2.11 -4.71
CA ILE A 122 12.31 0.78 -4.56
C ILE A 122 12.63 0.22 -3.16
N ALA A 123 13.86 0.37 -2.67
CA ALA A 123 14.24 -0.05 -1.33
C ALA A 123 13.36 0.61 -0.26
N SER A 124 13.18 1.93 -0.36
CA SER A 124 12.37 2.72 0.59
C SER A 124 10.90 2.27 0.59
N PHE A 125 10.34 2.02 -0.60
CA PHE A 125 8.98 1.50 -0.75
C PHE A 125 8.83 0.09 -0.16
N LEU A 126 9.79 -0.80 -0.43
CA LEU A 126 9.80 -2.16 0.10
C LEU A 126 9.97 -2.19 1.62
N ASP A 127 10.79 -1.32 2.20
CA ASP A 127 10.96 -1.19 3.64
C ASP A 127 9.65 -0.74 4.31
N ALA A 128 8.96 0.24 3.73
CA ALA A 128 7.64 0.66 4.20
C ALA A 128 6.63 -0.50 4.17
N LEU A 129 6.59 -1.26 3.06
CA LEU A 129 5.75 -2.47 2.94
C LEU A 129 6.14 -3.53 3.98
N ARG A 130 7.43 -3.79 4.17
CA ARG A 130 7.96 -4.82 5.06
C ARG A 130 7.61 -4.54 6.52
N TYR A 131 7.94 -3.35 7.01
CA TYR A 131 7.73 -2.99 8.41
C TYR A 131 6.25 -2.86 8.76
N SER A 132 5.45 -2.25 7.88
CA SER A 132 4.00 -2.15 8.09
C SER A 132 3.31 -3.51 8.08
N SER A 133 3.66 -4.39 7.13
CA SER A 133 3.10 -5.75 7.05
C SER A 133 3.47 -6.59 8.27
N LEU A 134 4.72 -6.54 8.73
CA LEU A 134 5.16 -7.25 9.94
C LEU A 134 4.42 -6.74 11.18
N LEU A 135 4.35 -5.42 11.36
CA LEU A 135 3.67 -4.80 12.51
C LEU A 135 2.19 -5.17 12.56
N LEU A 136 1.50 -5.12 11.41
CA LEU A 136 0.08 -5.47 11.32
C LEU A 136 -0.13 -6.96 11.51
N CYS A 137 0.74 -7.83 10.98
CA CYS A 137 0.69 -9.27 11.22
C CYS A 137 0.79 -9.57 12.73
N LEU A 138 1.78 -9.01 13.42
CA LEU A 138 1.93 -9.16 14.88
C LEU A 138 0.71 -8.62 15.64
N SER A 139 0.19 -7.46 15.23
CA SER A 139 -1.01 -6.87 15.83
C SER A 139 -2.23 -7.79 15.68
N THR A 140 -2.44 -8.37 14.49
CA THR A 140 -3.52 -9.34 14.27
C THR A 140 -3.34 -10.60 15.11
N PHE A 141 -2.12 -11.12 15.23
CA PHE A 141 -1.82 -12.30 16.05
C PHE A 141 -2.14 -12.07 17.53
N ILE A 142 -1.72 -10.92 18.08
CA ILE A 142 -2.00 -10.53 19.47
C ILE A 142 -3.51 -10.42 19.69
N LEU A 143 -4.24 -9.73 18.80
CA LEU A 143 -5.68 -9.54 18.93
C LEU A 143 -6.47 -10.86 18.83
N VAL A 144 -6.02 -11.81 17.99
CA VAL A 144 -6.64 -13.14 17.88
C VAL A 144 -6.39 -13.99 19.12
N LYS A 145 -5.19 -13.92 19.71
CA LYS A 145 -4.81 -14.71 20.90
C LYS A 145 -5.39 -14.14 22.20
N SER A 146 -5.59 -12.83 22.27
CA SER A 146 -6.03 -12.11 23.48
C SER A 146 -7.37 -11.38 23.27
N PRO A 147 -8.49 -12.10 23.06
CA PRO A 147 -9.81 -11.50 22.83
C PRO A 147 -10.30 -10.68 24.04
N THR A 148 -9.75 -10.90 25.23
CA THR A 148 -10.05 -10.18 26.47
C THR A 148 -9.59 -8.71 26.47
N LEU A 149 -8.69 -8.30 25.58
CA LEU A 149 -8.22 -6.90 25.47
C LEU A 149 -9.31 -5.93 24.96
N PHE A 150 -10.31 -6.44 24.25
CA PHE A 150 -11.41 -5.62 23.71
C PHE A 150 -12.77 -5.88 24.39
N ASN A 151 -12.92 -7.00 25.10
CA ASN A 151 -14.20 -7.40 25.71
C ASN A 151 -14.45 -6.83 27.13
N ARG A 152 -13.52 -6.04 27.69
CA ARG A 152 -13.65 -5.44 29.03
C ARG A 152 -14.60 -4.24 29.13
N LYS A 153 -15.23 -3.79 28.04
CA LYS A 153 -16.11 -2.60 28.04
C LYS A 153 -17.62 -2.89 27.88
N VAL A 154 -18.08 -4.13 28.01
CA VAL A 154 -19.52 -4.46 27.84
C VAL A 154 -20.14 -5.15 29.08
N VAL A 155 -19.45 -5.19 30.22
CA VAL A 155 -20.00 -5.82 31.45
C VAL A 155 -20.43 -4.81 32.52
N ASN A 156 -20.02 -3.53 32.44
CA ASN A 156 -20.44 -2.51 33.38
C ASN A 156 -20.90 -1.25 32.63
N GLU A 157 -22.16 -1.23 32.20
CA GLU A 157 -23.07 -0.07 32.11
C GLU A 157 -24.43 -0.51 31.58
#